data_AF-A0A944EKF8-F1
#
_entry.id   AF-A0A944EKF8-F1
#
_cell.length_a   1.000
_cell.length_b   1.000
_cell.length_c   1.000
_cell.angle_alpha   90.00
_cell.angle_beta   90.00
_cell.angle_gamma   90.00
#
_symmetry.space_group_name_H-M   'P 1'
#
loop_
_entity.id
_entity.type
_entity.pdbx_description
1 polymer ?
#
loop_
_entity_poly.entity_id
_entity_poly.type
_entity_poly.pdbx_seq_one_letter_code
_entity_poly.pdbx_strand_id
1 'polypeptide(L)'
;MTPHLPRHHHRDDDLPPRVPRAPLKGPVLRMTVYLGEWDQYHHKPAYTEIFHRAHRAGLAGASVFRGFEGFGASSLVHTTRLLDLAEDLPLTVVVIDEEDRVRAFLPQVRDVAPEALVTLEPLQAVCHLTGVPRPAGGEEMR
;
A
#
# COMPACT_ATOMS: atom_id res chain seq x y z
N MET A 1 -22.85 7.86 -13.27
CA MET A 1 -22.71 8.32 -11.87
C MET A 1 -21.46 7.68 -11.32
N THR A 2 -20.44 8.45 -10.96
CA THR A 2 -19.22 7.92 -10.36
C THR A 2 -19.58 7.42 -8.96
N PRO A 3 -19.35 6.14 -8.61
CA PRO A 3 -19.62 5.69 -7.25
C PRO A 3 -18.69 6.46 -6.32
N HIS A 4 -19.26 7.24 -5.41
CA HIS A 4 -18.52 7.86 -4.33
C HIS A 4 -18.02 6.73 -3.44
N LEU A 5 -16.73 6.41 -3.50
CA LEU A 5 -16.13 5.54 -2.50
C LEU A 5 -16.39 6.18 -1.12
N PRO A 6 -16.91 5.43 -0.14
CA PRO A 6 -16.97 5.92 1.22
C PRO A 6 -15.54 6.27 1.64
N ARG A 7 -15.32 7.54 1.96
CA ARG A 7 -14.09 7.98 2.62
C ARG A 7 -14.11 7.35 4.01
N HIS A 8 -13.53 6.17 4.12
CA HIS A 8 -13.15 5.65 5.43
C HIS A 8 -12.12 6.65 5.97
N HIS A 9 -12.58 7.56 6.84
CA HIS A 9 -11.74 8.31 7.78
C HIS A 9 -11.12 7.29 8.76
N HIS A 10 -10.27 6.40 8.25
CA HIS A 10 -9.27 5.77 9.07
C HIS A 10 -8.23 6.87 9.32
N ARG A 11 -7.90 7.11 10.58
CA ARG A 11 -7.01 8.22 11.00
C ARG A 11 -5.62 8.05 10.39
N ASP A 12 -5.42 8.56 9.17
CA ASP A 12 -4.09 8.80 8.62
C ASP A 12 -3.31 9.81 9.49
N ASP A 13 -4.03 10.59 10.32
CA ASP A 13 -3.50 11.63 11.20
C ASP A 13 -2.58 11.14 12.34
N ASP A 14 -2.55 9.84 12.64
CA ASP A 14 -1.69 9.25 13.70
C ASP A 14 -0.39 8.63 13.16
N LEU A 15 -0.14 8.68 11.84
CA LEU A 15 1.13 8.21 11.29
C LEU A 15 2.25 9.18 11.69
N PRO A 16 3.37 8.69 12.27
CA PRO A 16 4.48 9.57 12.65
C PRO A 16 5.01 10.28 11.39
N PRO A 17 5.54 11.51 11.50
CA PRO A 17 6.13 12.16 10.33
C PRO A 17 7.25 11.30 9.75
N ARG A 18 7.30 11.19 8.42
CA ARG A 18 8.38 10.46 7.74
C ARG A 18 9.70 11.20 7.93
N VAL A 19 10.74 10.48 8.34
CA VAL A 19 12.10 10.99 8.25
C VAL A 19 12.43 11.17 6.76
N PRO A 20 12.81 12.38 6.30
CA PRO A 20 13.17 12.61 4.91
C PRO A 20 14.28 11.65 4.48
N ARG A 21 14.11 11.05 3.30
CA ARG A 21 15.13 10.18 2.69
C ARG A 21 15.61 10.79 1.38
N ALA A 22 16.86 10.49 1.06
CA ALA A 22 17.38 10.75 -0.26
C ALA A 22 16.48 10.07 -1.32
N PRO A 23 16.25 10.70 -2.48
CA PRO A 23 15.57 10.08 -3.61
C PRO A 23 16.19 8.72 -3.97
N LEU A 24 15.35 7.74 -4.29
CA LEU A 24 15.83 6.47 -4.80
C LEU A 24 16.52 6.68 -6.15
N LYS A 25 17.66 6.02 -6.35
CA LYS A 25 18.42 6.04 -7.60
C LYS A 25 19.03 4.66 -7.86
N GLY A 26 19.07 4.25 -9.12
CA GLY A 26 19.68 2.97 -9.50
C GLY A 26 18.79 1.77 -9.18
N PRO A 27 19.37 0.58 -8.92
CA PRO A 27 18.60 -0.63 -8.67
C PRO A 27 17.74 -0.52 -7.41
N VAL A 28 16.48 -0.90 -7.52
CA VAL A 28 15.50 -0.97 -6.42
C VAL A 28 14.66 -2.22 -6.57
N LEU A 29 13.90 -2.58 -5.54
CA LEU A 29 12.99 -3.72 -5.55
C LEU A 29 11.56 -3.24 -5.33
N ARG A 30 10.63 -3.76 -6.14
CA ARG A 30 9.19 -3.61 -5.91
C ARG A 30 8.67 -4.88 -5.25
N MET A 31 7.94 -4.71 -4.17
CA MET A 31 7.08 -5.74 -3.60
C MET A 31 5.63 -5.41 -3.88
N THR A 32 4.88 -6.38 -4.41
CA THR A 32 3.43 -6.27 -4.60
C THR A 32 2.75 -7.34 -3.76
N VAL A 33 1.84 -6.93 -2.89
CA VAL A 33 1.00 -7.81 -2.08
C VAL A 33 -0.40 -7.79 -2.67
N TYR A 34 -0.96 -8.96 -2.98
CA TYR A 34 -2.30 -9.10 -3.55
C TYR A 34 -3.28 -9.55 -2.46
N LEU A 35 -4.38 -8.83 -2.30
CA LEU A 35 -5.34 -8.97 -1.21
C LEU A 35 -6.78 -8.83 -1.74
N GLY A 36 -7.75 -9.30 -0.97
CA GLY A 36 -9.14 -8.86 -1.05
C GLY A 36 -9.36 -7.54 -0.31
N GLU A 37 -10.41 -6.81 -0.65
CA GLU A 37 -10.86 -5.64 0.10
C GLU A 37 -11.29 -6.01 1.52
N TRP A 38 -11.80 -7.23 1.69
CA TRP A 38 -12.33 -7.69 2.97
C TRP A 38 -11.32 -8.45 3.83
N ASP A 39 -10.08 -8.62 3.38
CA ASP A 39 -9.03 -9.22 4.19
C ASP A 39 -8.80 -8.41 5.48
N GLN A 40 -8.82 -9.10 6.63
CA GLN A 40 -8.70 -8.46 7.95
C GLN A 40 -7.50 -8.96 8.74
N TYR A 41 -6.96 -8.05 9.55
CA TYR A 41 -5.98 -8.30 10.60
C TYR A 41 -6.42 -7.62 11.88
N HIS A 42 -6.67 -8.39 12.95
CA HIS A 42 -7.20 -7.90 14.24
C HIS A 42 -8.34 -6.87 14.08
N HIS A 43 -9.36 -7.21 13.29
CA HIS A 43 -10.55 -6.38 12.99
C HIS A 43 -10.27 -5.07 12.23
N LYS A 44 -9.10 -4.95 11.61
CA LYS A 44 -8.74 -3.84 10.73
C LYS A 44 -8.48 -4.37 9.31
N PRO A 45 -8.68 -3.58 8.26
CA PRO A 45 -8.33 -4.02 6.91
C PRO A 45 -6.83 -4.34 6.80
N ALA A 46 -6.49 -5.52 6.27
CA ALA A 46 -5.12 -6.02 6.17
C ALA A 46 -4.23 -5.08 5.33
N TYR A 47 -4.77 -4.54 4.23
CA TYR A 47 -4.05 -3.58 3.38
C TYR A 47 -3.65 -2.31 4.16
N THR A 48 -4.51 -1.84 5.07
CA THR A 48 -4.28 -0.64 5.87
C THR A 48 -3.16 -0.90 6.88
N GLU A 49 -3.17 -2.06 7.54
CA GLU A 49 -2.10 -2.42 8.47
C GLU A 49 -0.75 -2.59 7.75
N ILE A 50 -0.72 -3.24 6.57
CA ILE A 50 0.50 -3.34 5.76
C ILE A 50 1.04 -1.95 5.40
N PHE A 51 0.16 -1.06 4.94
CA PHE A 51 0.53 0.32 4.60
C PHE A 51 1.11 1.07 5.81
N HIS A 52 0.46 0.97 6.98
CA HIS A 52 0.94 1.59 8.21
C HIS A 52 2.27 1.01 8.67
N ARG A 53 2.45 -0.30 8.60
CA ARG A 53 3.73 -0.95 8.95
C ARG A 53 4.84 -0.52 8.00
N ALA A 54 4.57 -0.45 6.70
CA ALA A 54 5.52 0.07 5.71
C ALA A 54 5.94 1.51 6.03
N HIS A 55 4.97 2.34 6.42
CA HIS A 55 5.22 3.70 6.85
C HIS A 55 6.08 3.77 8.12
N ARG A 56 5.73 3.03 9.18
CA ARG A 56 6.49 2.96 10.44
C ARG A 56 7.90 2.39 10.24
N ALA A 57 8.06 1.43 9.32
CA ALA A 57 9.35 0.87 8.92
C ALA A 57 10.21 1.85 8.10
N GLY A 58 9.69 3.04 7.76
CA GLY A 58 10.42 4.08 7.05
C GLY A 58 10.75 3.73 5.58
N LEU A 59 9.94 2.86 4.96
CA LEU A 59 10.13 2.47 3.56
C LEU A 59 9.93 3.68 2.63
N ALA A 60 10.66 3.74 1.52
CA ALA A 60 10.75 4.90 0.65
C ALA A 60 9.39 5.30 0.06
N GLY A 61 8.52 4.35 -0.24
CA GLY A 61 7.13 4.62 -0.62
C GLY A 61 6.28 3.36 -0.62
N ALA A 62 4.98 3.55 -0.41
CA ALA A 62 3.97 2.54 -0.59
C ALA A 62 2.73 3.16 -1.24
N SER A 63 2.04 2.40 -2.07
CA SER A 63 0.80 2.80 -2.74
C SER A 63 -0.21 1.66 -2.68
N VAL A 64 -1.49 1.99 -2.55
CA VAL A 64 -2.58 1.01 -2.57
C VAL A 64 -3.40 1.23 -3.85
N PHE A 65 -3.64 0.15 -4.59
CA PHE A 65 -4.47 0.18 -5.80
C PHE A 65 -5.66 -0.75 -5.62
N ARG A 66 -6.82 -0.30 -6.08
CA ARG A 66 -8.06 -1.09 -6.14
C ARG A 66 -8.39 -1.41 -7.59
N GLY A 67 -8.56 -2.69 -7.88
CA GLY A 67 -9.07 -3.16 -9.16
C GLY A 67 -10.60 -3.18 -9.17
N PHE A 68 -11.16 -3.19 -10.38
CA PHE A 68 -12.62 -3.31 -10.57
C PHE A 68 -13.06 -4.78 -10.57
N GLU A 69 -12.25 -5.66 -11.14
CA GLU A 69 -12.47 -7.10 -11.21
C GLU A 69 -11.12 -7.82 -11.23
N GLY A 70 -11.07 -9.07 -10.77
CA GLY A 70 -9.87 -9.90 -10.79
C GLY A 70 -10.20 -11.35 -10.45
N PHE A 71 -9.33 -12.27 -10.84
CA PHE A 71 -9.43 -13.68 -10.50
C PHE A 71 -8.08 -14.18 -9.97
N GLY A 72 -8.08 -15.06 -8.98
CA GLY A 72 -6.84 -15.55 -8.37
C GLY A 72 -7.05 -16.42 -7.14
N ALA A 73 -5.94 -16.91 -6.57
CA ALA A 73 -5.94 -17.85 -5.45
C ALA A 73 -6.54 -17.27 -4.15
N SER A 74 -6.57 -15.96 -3.99
CA SER A 74 -7.14 -15.26 -2.82
C SER A 74 -8.66 -15.29 -2.76
N SER A 75 -9.36 -15.65 -3.84
CA SER A 75 -10.83 -15.84 -3.82
C SER A 75 -11.27 -17.08 -3.02
N LEU A 76 -10.32 -17.88 -2.50
CA LEU A 76 -10.58 -19.19 -1.88
C LEU A 76 -10.42 -19.25 -0.35
N VAL A 77 -10.08 -18.16 0.34
CA VAL A 77 -10.06 -18.15 1.83
C VAL A 77 -11.35 -17.51 2.39
N HIS A 78 -12.50 -17.86 1.80
CA HIS A 78 -13.80 -17.78 2.47
C HIS A 78 -14.38 -19.20 2.63
N THR A 79 -13.59 -20.08 3.24
CA THR A 79 -14.14 -21.23 3.96
C THR A 79 -14.72 -20.66 5.25
N THR A 80 -16.00 -20.33 5.40
CA THR A 80 -17.08 -21.29 5.66
C THR A 80 -18.44 -20.56 5.78
N ARG A 81 -18.76 -19.60 4.90
CA ARG A 81 -20.14 -19.07 4.85
C ARG A 81 -20.62 -18.89 3.41
N LEU A 82 -21.71 -19.58 3.15
CA LEU A 82 -22.37 -19.88 1.89
C LEU A 82 -22.95 -18.67 1.11
N LEU A 83 -22.44 -17.43 1.27
CA LEU A 83 -23.14 -16.21 0.82
C LEU A 83 -22.30 -14.99 0.34
N ASP A 84 -21.01 -15.10 0.02
CA ASP A 84 -20.21 -13.93 -0.39
C ASP A 84 -20.08 -13.78 -1.92
N LEU A 85 -21.21 -13.89 -2.62
CA LEU A 85 -21.31 -13.55 -4.05
C LEU A 85 -21.45 -12.03 -4.28
N ALA A 86 -20.79 -11.24 -3.44
CA ALA A 86 -20.82 -9.79 -3.46
C ALA A 86 -19.37 -9.27 -3.47
N GLU A 87 -18.80 -9.16 -4.66
CA GLU A 87 -17.67 -8.28 -5.04
C GLU A 87 -16.60 -7.99 -3.96
N ASP A 88 -15.86 -9.00 -3.49
CA ASP A 88 -14.57 -8.77 -2.83
C ASP A 88 -13.57 -8.25 -3.88
N LEU A 89 -13.41 -6.92 -3.93
CA LEU A 89 -12.61 -6.28 -4.96
C LEU A 89 -11.11 -6.55 -4.75
N PRO A 90 -10.36 -6.85 -5.82
CA PRO A 90 -8.94 -7.06 -5.70
C PRO A 90 -8.23 -5.77 -5.28
N LEU A 91 -7.43 -5.85 -4.22
CA LEU A 91 -6.53 -4.80 -3.76
C LEU A 91 -5.08 -5.22 -3.95
N THR A 92 -4.21 -4.24 -4.23
CA THR A 92 -2.77 -4.45 -4.18
C THR A 92 -2.08 -3.37 -3.37
N VAL A 93 -1.15 -3.79 -2.51
CA VAL A 93 -0.21 -2.88 -1.84
C VAL A 93 1.15 -3.00 -2.52
N VAL A 94 1.61 -1.91 -3.11
CA VAL A 94 2.89 -1.82 -3.80
C VAL A 94 3.87 -1.04 -2.92
N VAL A 95 5.00 -1.65 -2.61
CA VAL A 95 6.10 -1.04 -1.87
C VAL A 95 7.35 -1.00 -2.76
N ILE A 96 8.04 0.13 -2.83
CA ILE A 96 9.27 0.28 -3.61
C ILE A 96 10.35 0.86 -2.71
N ASP A 97 11.49 0.19 -2.62
CA ASP A 97 12.67 0.63 -1.85
C ASP A 97 13.94 -0.10 -2.31
N GLU A 98 15.06 0.18 -1.66
CA GLU A 98 16.28 -0.63 -1.69
C GLU A 98 15.97 -2.09 -1.35
N GLU A 99 16.64 -3.02 -2.04
CA GLU A 99 16.36 -4.46 -1.95
C GLU A 99 16.38 -4.99 -0.51
N ASP A 100 17.42 -4.66 0.25
CA ASP A 100 17.57 -5.12 1.64
C ASP A 100 16.41 -4.67 2.53
N ARG A 101 15.89 -3.46 2.31
CA ARG A 101 14.78 -2.91 3.08
C ARG A 101 13.46 -3.59 2.76
N VAL A 102 13.20 -3.85 1.47
CA VAL A 102 12.01 -4.60 1.05
C VAL A 102 12.04 -6.01 1.62
N ARG A 103 13.19 -6.69 1.53
CA ARG A 103 13.36 -8.04 2.07
C ARG A 103 13.22 -8.09 3.58
N ALA A 104 13.76 -7.11 4.30
CA ALA A 104 13.61 -6.98 5.75
C ALA A 104 12.15 -6.72 6.18
N PHE A 105 11.32 -6.16 5.29
CA PHE A 105 9.92 -5.88 5.57
C PHE A 105 8.98 -7.09 5.32
N LEU A 106 9.38 -8.06 4.47
CA LEU A 106 8.57 -9.25 4.15
C LEU A 106 7.99 -9.99 5.37
N PRO A 107 8.73 -10.21 6.48
CA PRO A 107 8.15 -10.88 7.65
C PRO A 107 6.95 -10.15 8.25
N GLN A 108 6.92 -8.81 8.18
CA GLN A 108 5.79 -8.02 8.68
C GLN A 108 4.55 -8.15 7.80
N VAL A 109 4.73 -8.36 6.50
CA VAL A 109 3.61 -8.67 5.57
C VAL A 109 3.07 -10.06 5.85
N ARG A 110 3.96 -11.06 6.02
CA ARG A 110 3.57 -12.45 6.31
C ARG A 110 2.79 -12.59 7.62
N ASP A 111 3.09 -11.78 8.62
CA ASP A 111 2.32 -11.72 9.87
C ASP A 111 0.89 -11.20 9.66
N VAL A 112 0.71 -10.23 8.75
CA VAL A 112 -0.60 -9.61 8.50
C VAL A 112 -1.45 -10.43 7.53
N ALA A 113 -0.83 -10.98 6.49
CA ALA A 113 -1.50 -11.66 5.40
C ALA A 113 -0.70 -12.92 4.99
N PRO A 114 -0.76 -14.00 5.79
CA PRO A 114 0.06 -15.20 5.58
C PRO A 114 -0.26 -15.96 4.28
N GLU A 115 -1.51 -15.88 3.83
CA GLU A 115 -2.01 -16.56 2.62
C GLU A 115 -1.99 -15.66 1.37
N ALA A 116 -1.53 -14.41 1.50
CA ALA A 116 -1.49 -13.48 0.38
C ALA A 116 -0.37 -13.84 -0.61
N LEU A 117 -0.65 -13.70 -1.90
CA LEU A 117 0.40 -13.74 -2.92
C LEU A 117 1.26 -12.47 -2.78
N VAL A 118 2.58 -12.67 -2.70
CA VAL A 118 3.56 -11.59 -2.70
C VAL A 118 4.55 -11.81 -3.83
N THR A 119 4.72 -10.81 -4.70
CA THR A 119 5.72 -10.81 -5.77
C THR A 119 6.83 -9.81 -5.48
N LEU A 120 8.04 -10.12 -5.98
CA LEU A 120 9.20 -9.23 -5.94
C LEU A 120 9.71 -9.03 -7.36
N GLU A 121 9.91 -7.78 -7.75
CA GLU A 121 10.38 -7.42 -9.10
C GLU A 121 11.52 -6.41 -9.02
N PRO A 122 12.70 -6.68 -9.62
CA PRO A 122 13.78 -5.71 -9.70
C PRO A 122 13.39 -4.57 -10.65
N LEU A 123 13.62 -3.34 -10.23
CA LEU A 123 13.36 -2.13 -11.00
C LEU A 123 14.59 -1.20 -11.00
N GLN A 124 14.57 -0.18 -11.86
CA GLN A 124 15.56 0.89 -11.90
C GLN A 124 14.88 2.22 -11.55
N ALA A 125 15.27 2.84 -10.44
CA ALA A 125 14.87 4.20 -10.09
C ALA A 125 15.69 5.21 -10.91
N VAL A 126 15.01 5.98 -11.76
CA VAL A 126 15.65 6.94 -12.68
C VAL A 126 15.73 8.33 -12.07
N CYS A 127 14.61 8.89 -11.62
CA CYS A 127 14.55 10.20 -10.99
C CYS A 127 13.27 10.35 -10.16
N HIS A 128 13.31 11.25 -9.18
CA HIS A 128 12.12 11.76 -8.54
C HIS A 128 11.78 13.09 -9.21
N LEU A 129 10.70 13.13 -9.98
CA LEU A 129 10.15 14.37 -10.54
C LEU A 129 9.36 15.09 -9.44
N THR A 130 10.06 15.56 -8.39
CA THR A 130 9.44 16.47 -7.43
C THR A 130 9.26 17.82 -8.12
N GLY A 131 8.08 18.03 -8.70
CA GLY A 131 7.72 19.31 -9.31
C GLY A 131 7.57 20.38 -8.24
N VAL A 132 8.49 21.36 -8.24
CA VAL A 132 8.39 22.73 -7.71
C VAL A 132 8.12 22.86 -6.19
N PRO A 133 9.00 23.54 -5.41
CA PRO A 133 8.62 24.03 -4.09
C PRO A 133 7.39 24.92 -4.25
N ARG A 134 6.25 24.56 -3.64
CA ARG A 134 5.10 25.47 -3.56
C ARG A 134 5.64 26.78 -2.97
N PRO A 135 5.53 27.93 -3.67
CA PRO A 135 6.02 29.18 -3.12
C PRO A 135 5.35 29.38 -1.76
N ALA A 136 6.18 29.58 -0.73
CA ALA A 136 5.70 29.99 0.58
C ALA A 136 4.86 31.25 0.36
N GLY A 137 3.68 31.28 0.99
CA GLY A 137 2.69 32.34 0.82
C GLY A 137 3.34 33.72 0.83
N GLY A 138 3.07 34.48 -0.23
CA GLY A 138 3.48 35.87 -0.38
C GLY A 138 2.27 36.69 -0.81
N GLU A 139 1.66 37.30 0.19
CA GLU A 139 1.04 38.63 0.16
C GLU A 139 -0.32 38.82 -0.52
N GLU A 140 -1.30 38.95 0.36
CA GLU A 140 -2.49 39.80 0.30
C GLU A 140 -2.65 40.71 -0.92
N MET A 141 -3.75 40.44 -1.61
CA MET A 141 -4.53 41.36 -2.41
C MET A 141 -4.61 42.76 -1.77
N ARG A 142 -4.04 43.75 -2.46
CA ARG A 142 -4.42 45.16 -2.36
C ARG A 142 -4.87 45.64 -3.72
#